data_AF-A0A913Y9U2-F1
#
_entry.id   AF-A0A913Y9U2-F1
#
_cell.length_a   1.000
_cell.length_b   1.000
_cell.length_c   1.000
_cell.angle_alpha   90.00
_cell.angle_beta   90.00
_cell.angle_gamma   90.00
#
_symmetry.space_group_name_H-M   'P 1'
#
loop_
_entity.id
_entity.type
_entity.pdbx_description
1 polymer ?
#
loop_
_entity_poly.entity_id
_entity_poly.type
_entity_poly.pdbx_seq_one_letter_code
_entity_poly.pdbx_strand_id
1 'polypeptide(L)'
;MRPPTICLQTSTNVGFFIPATGYILSVRLTWQSGVISCNKDKDHCAAYWGCACYDHSKPTSTDTRLDIIITDHNSHKVFPDLKLPDQNDRIWYTLPDQTNEQQVLTFPNLTQPLRVRNGEKFIVWYSTHLLNPGPHWSKADGNVCFSVEVLFSQVDADDDHDPFLR
;
A
#
# COMPACT_ATOMS: atom_id res chain seq x y z
N MET A 1 10.35 -2.69 20.48
CA MET A 1 10.41 -3.85 19.56
C MET A 1 10.29 -3.31 18.15
N ARG A 2 11.13 -3.76 17.20
CA ARG A 2 11.02 -3.36 15.78
C ARG A 2 9.81 -4.06 15.17
N PRO A 3 8.98 -3.41 14.33
CA PRO A 3 7.88 -4.10 13.67
C PRO A 3 8.41 -5.25 12.80
N PRO A 4 7.65 -6.35 12.65
CA PRO A 4 8.09 -7.48 11.84
C PRO A 4 8.28 -7.07 10.38
N THR A 5 9.31 -7.61 9.74
CA THR A 5 9.54 -7.46 8.30
C THR A 5 8.68 -8.46 7.55
N ILE A 6 7.93 -7.98 6.56
CA ILE A 6 7.17 -8.81 5.62
C ILE A 6 7.66 -8.52 4.19
N CYS A 7 7.51 -9.48 3.28
CA CYS A 7 8.00 -9.37 1.91
C CYS A 7 6.86 -9.57 0.90
N LEU A 8 6.77 -8.65 -0.05
CA LEU A 8 5.80 -8.65 -1.14
C LEU A 8 6.52 -8.97 -2.45
N GLN A 9 6.08 -10.03 -3.13
CA GLN A 9 6.47 -10.29 -4.51
C GLN A 9 5.47 -9.62 -5.46
N THR A 10 5.94 -9.18 -6.62
CA THR A 10 5.04 -8.65 -7.68
C THR A 10 4.12 -9.71 -8.27
N SER A 11 4.26 -10.99 -7.90
CA SER A 11 3.46 -12.14 -8.31
C SER A 11 2.42 -12.59 -7.27
N THR A 12 2.46 -12.04 -6.05
CA THR A 12 1.64 -12.47 -4.91
C THR A 12 1.19 -11.26 -4.07
N ASN A 13 0.59 -11.54 -2.92
CA ASN A 13 0.24 -10.54 -1.92
C ASN A 13 0.78 -10.97 -0.54
N VAL A 14 0.88 -10.03 0.39
CA VAL A 14 1.34 -10.31 1.75
C VAL A 14 0.41 -9.67 2.77
N GLY A 15 0.07 -10.44 3.80
CA GLY A 15 -0.83 -9.99 4.86
C GLY A 15 -0.10 -9.49 6.10
N PHE A 16 -0.71 -8.52 6.79
CA PHE A 16 -0.32 -8.14 8.14
C PHE A 16 -1.56 -8.08 9.05
N PHE A 17 -1.32 -8.17 10.36
CA PHE A 17 -2.39 -8.20 11.37
C PHE A 17 -2.37 -6.93 12.21
N ILE A 18 -3.56 -6.47 12.55
CA ILE A 18 -3.78 -5.32 13.41
C ILE A 18 -3.52 -5.72 14.87
N PRO A 19 -2.63 -5.01 15.60
CA PRO A 19 -2.25 -5.39 16.96
C PRO A 19 -3.25 -4.98 18.04
N ALA A 20 -4.20 -4.08 17.73
CA ALA A 20 -5.14 -3.52 18.70
C ALA A 20 -6.46 -3.12 18.07
N THR A 21 -7.54 -3.21 18.85
CA THR A 21 -8.85 -2.67 18.47
C THR A 21 -8.81 -1.14 18.54
N GLY A 22 -9.37 -0.46 17.53
CA GLY A 22 -9.38 1.00 17.49
C GLY A 22 -9.80 1.52 16.12
N TYR A 23 -9.35 2.72 15.78
CA TYR A 23 -9.54 3.31 14.45
C TYR A 23 -8.20 3.56 13.78
N ILE A 24 -8.02 3.05 12.57
CA ILE A 24 -6.85 3.32 11.73
C ILE A 24 -7.03 4.67 11.04
N LEU A 25 -6.01 5.51 11.10
CA LEU A 25 -5.93 6.79 10.39
C LEU A 25 -5.07 6.68 9.13
N SER A 26 -3.90 6.04 9.24
CA SER A 26 -2.92 5.95 8.16
C SER A 26 -2.03 4.72 8.36
N VAL A 27 -1.34 4.33 7.29
CA VAL A 27 -0.32 3.29 7.29
C VAL A 27 0.98 3.87 6.73
N ARG A 28 2.10 3.43 7.30
CA ARG A 28 3.45 3.71 6.84
C ARG A 28 4.18 2.40 6.56
N LEU A 29 4.83 2.32 5.40
CA LEU A 29 5.70 1.21 5.02
C LEU A 29 7.14 1.71 5.02
N THR A 30 8.03 0.99 5.71
CA THR A 30 9.45 1.34 5.75
C THR A 30 10.25 0.22 5.10
N TRP A 31 10.89 0.54 3.98
CA TRP A 31 11.73 -0.35 3.19
C TRP A 31 12.85 -0.95 4.04
N GLN A 32 13.15 -2.22 3.79
CA GLN A 32 14.22 -2.96 4.44
C GLN A 32 15.20 -3.54 3.41
N SER A 33 14.67 -4.13 2.33
CA SER A 33 15.49 -4.71 1.27
C SER A 33 14.66 -5.01 0.02
N GLY A 34 15.36 -5.30 -1.08
CA GLY A 34 14.74 -5.74 -2.34
C GLY A 34 14.14 -4.60 -3.16
N VAL A 35 13.66 -4.95 -4.34
CA VAL A 35 13.03 -4.06 -5.31
C VAL A 35 11.98 -4.82 -6.10
N ILE A 36 11.02 -4.08 -6.62
CA ILE A 36 9.98 -4.55 -7.53
C ILE A 36 10.07 -3.77 -8.83
N SER A 37 9.67 -4.37 -9.94
CA SER A 37 9.69 -3.73 -11.25
C SER A 37 8.41 -4.05 -12.02
N CYS A 38 7.88 -3.08 -12.76
CA CYS A 38 6.79 -3.33 -13.72
C CYS A 38 7.28 -3.93 -15.05
N ASN A 39 8.59 -3.93 -15.29
CA ASN A 39 9.18 -4.55 -16.47
C ASN A 39 10.59 -5.08 -16.15
N LYS A 40 10.67 -6.38 -15.90
CA LYS A 40 11.92 -7.08 -15.59
C LYS A 40 12.97 -7.06 -16.69
N ASP A 41 12.59 -6.74 -17.93
CA ASP A 41 13.53 -6.63 -19.05
C ASP A 41 14.28 -5.28 -19.04
N LYS A 42 13.97 -4.40 -18.07
CA LYS A 42 14.51 -3.05 -17.96
C LYS A 42 14.89 -2.75 -16.51
N ASP A 43 16.18 -2.82 -16.20
CA ASP A 43 16.70 -2.60 -14.83
C ASP A 43 16.29 -1.24 -14.24
N HIS A 44 16.24 -0.19 -15.08
CA HIS A 44 15.82 1.15 -14.67
C HIS A 44 14.33 1.27 -14.28
N CYS A 45 13.56 0.19 -14.39
CA CYS A 45 12.18 0.14 -13.94
C CYS A 45 12.01 -0.30 -12.49
N ALA A 46 13.09 -0.79 -11.86
CA ALA A 46 13.08 -1.23 -10.47
C ALA A 46 12.87 -0.05 -9.51
N ALA A 47 12.01 -0.24 -8.52
CA ALA A 47 11.71 0.72 -7.47
C ALA A 47 11.32 -0.02 -6.17
N TYR A 48 11.13 0.70 -5.08
CA TYR A 48 10.65 0.13 -3.81
C TYR A 48 9.12 -0.01 -3.80
N TRP A 49 8.40 0.97 -4.34
CA TRP A 49 6.94 1.10 -4.15
C TRP A 49 6.12 1.21 -5.43
N GLY A 50 6.70 0.92 -6.59
CA GLY A 50 5.99 1.08 -7.85
C GLY A 50 6.87 0.79 -9.05
N CYS A 51 6.89 1.71 -10.02
CA CYS A 51 7.68 1.52 -11.23
C CYS A 51 8.41 2.78 -11.69
N ALA A 52 9.73 2.70 -11.76
CA ALA A 52 10.60 3.80 -12.20
C ALA A 52 10.79 3.85 -13.73
N CYS A 53 10.11 3.01 -14.52
CA CYS A 53 10.26 2.96 -15.98
C CYS A 53 10.08 4.35 -16.62
N TYR A 54 11.18 4.99 -17.02
CA TYR A 54 11.13 6.20 -17.83
C TYR A 54 11.15 5.85 -19.32
N ASP A 55 10.53 6.73 -20.11
CA ASP A 55 10.57 6.66 -21.56
C ASP A 55 11.49 7.79 -22.03
N HIS A 56 12.59 7.46 -22.72
CA HIS A 56 13.50 8.48 -23.26
C HIS A 56 12.81 9.48 -24.21
N SER A 57 11.62 9.14 -24.73
CA SER A 57 10.81 10.03 -25.57
C SER A 57 9.88 10.97 -24.78
N LYS A 58 9.75 10.80 -23.45
CA LYS A 58 8.92 11.65 -22.59
C LYS A 58 9.72 12.12 -21.35
N PRO A 59 9.98 13.42 -21.20
CA PRO A 59 10.82 13.97 -20.12
C PRO A 59 10.12 14.01 -18.75
N THR A 60 9.10 13.18 -18.52
CA THR A 60 8.37 13.17 -17.25
C THR A 60 9.06 12.26 -16.26
N SER A 61 9.36 12.80 -15.08
CA SER A 61 9.85 12.04 -13.94
C SER A 61 8.90 10.87 -13.61
N THR A 62 9.46 9.68 -13.48
CA THR A 62 8.73 8.43 -13.21
C THR A 62 8.92 7.94 -11.78
N ASP A 63 9.72 8.67 -11.01
CA ASP A 63 9.96 8.48 -9.58
C ASP A 63 8.70 8.66 -8.73
N THR A 64 7.64 9.30 -9.22
CA THR A 64 6.39 9.46 -8.45
C THR A 64 5.37 8.33 -8.68
N ARG A 65 5.66 7.35 -9.54
CA ARG A 65 4.71 6.27 -9.87
C ARG A 65 4.69 5.18 -8.80
N LEU A 66 3.66 5.23 -7.96
CA LEU A 66 3.40 4.28 -6.88
C LEU A 66 2.35 3.23 -7.30
N ASP A 67 2.50 2.01 -6.79
CA ASP A 67 1.68 0.84 -7.18
C ASP A 67 1.37 -0.09 -5.98
N ILE A 68 1.62 0.37 -4.75
CA ILE A 68 1.27 -0.39 -3.55
C ILE A 68 -0.17 -0.08 -3.15
N ILE A 69 -0.99 -1.12 -2.97
CA ILE A 69 -2.37 -1.00 -2.49
C ILE A 69 -2.54 -1.84 -1.23
N ILE A 70 -3.32 -1.33 -0.28
CA ILE A 70 -3.73 -2.10 0.90
C ILE A 70 -5.23 -2.31 0.86
N THR A 71 -5.67 -3.55 1.03
CA THR A 71 -7.09 -3.93 1.14
C THR A 71 -7.40 -4.50 2.51
N ASP A 72 -8.70 -4.53 2.84
CA ASP A 72 -9.22 -5.40 3.89
C ASP A 72 -9.18 -6.89 3.45
N HIS A 73 -9.65 -7.77 4.33
CA HIS A 73 -9.73 -9.21 4.07
C HIS A 73 -10.76 -9.59 2.98
N ASN A 74 -11.68 -8.69 2.64
CA ASN A 74 -12.67 -8.86 1.58
C ASN A 74 -12.22 -8.26 0.25
N SER A 75 -10.94 -7.86 0.15
CA SER A 75 -10.35 -7.21 -1.03
C SER A 75 -10.95 -5.83 -1.35
N HIS A 76 -11.61 -5.18 -0.38
CA HIS A 76 -11.96 -3.78 -0.52
C HIS A 76 -10.73 -2.91 -0.31
N LYS A 77 -10.47 -2.00 -1.23
CA LYS A 77 -9.35 -1.06 -1.13
C LYS A 77 -9.54 -0.13 0.07
N VAL A 78 -8.49 -0.01 0.87
CA VAL A 78 -8.42 0.89 2.05
C VAL A 78 -7.38 1.98 1.81
N PHE A 79 -6.17 1.62 1.37
CA PHE A 79 -5.13 2.60 1.04
C PHE A 79 -4.60 2.43 -0.39
N PRO A 80 -4.32 3.55 -1.09
CA PRO A 80 -4.66 4.91 -0.71
C PRO A 80 -6.19 5.16 -0.77
N ASP A 81 -6.70 6.03 0.10
CA ASP A 81 -8.10 6.54 0.08
C ASP A 81 -8.27 7.61 -1.01
N LEU A 82 -8.01 7.19 -2.24
CA LEU A 82 -8.13 8.00 -3.43
C LEU A 82 -8.96 7.22 -4.44
N LYS A 83 -9.79 7.91 -5.22
CA LYS A 83 -10.34 7.30 -6.44
C LYS A 83 -9.17 7.03 -7.38
N LEU A 84 -8.92 5.75 -7.69
CA LEU A 84 -8.02 5.44 -8.79
C LEU A 84 -8.68 6.02 -10.06
N PRO A 85 -7.91 6.56 -11.02
CA PRO A 85 -8.48 7.13 -12.23
C PRO A 85 -9.46 6.13 -12.86
N ASP A 86 -10.70 6.57 -13.08
CA ASP A 86 -11.71 5.75 -13.72
C ASP A 86 -11.19 5.32 -15.11
N GLN A 87 -11.00 4.00 -15.26
CA GLN A 87 -11.00 3.29 -16.54
C GLN A 87 -10.13 3.84 -17.67
N ASN A 88 -8.84 4.14 -17.42
CA ASN A 88 -7.86 4.26 -18.51
C ASN A 88 -6.44 3.99 -18.00
N ASP A 89 -5.98 2.74 -18.12
CA ASP A 89 -4.57 2.32 -18.21
C ASP A 89 -3.56 2.78 -17.12
N ARG A 90 -4.01 3.45 -16.06
CA ARG A 90 -3.14 4.01 -15.02
C ARG A 90 -3.32 3.25 -13.72
N ILE A 91 -2.58 2.16 -13.65
CA ILE A 91 -2.36 1.35 -12.44
C ILE A 91 -1.59 2.15 -11.38
N TRP A 92 -0.81 3.14 -11.81
CA TRP A 92 0.00 3.98 -10.93
C TRP A 92 -0.76 5.19 -10.41
N TYR A 93 -0.51 5.51 -9.15
CA TYR A 93 -0.94 6.75 -8.52
C TYR A 93 0.28 7.55 -8.03
N THR A 94 0.04 8.79 -7.62
CA THR A 94 1.04 9.68 -7.03
C THR A 94 0.54 10.15 -5.67
N LEU A 95 1.43 10.29 -4.70
CA LEU A 95 1.12 10.97 -3.43
C LEU A 95 1.99 12.22 -3.30
N PRO A 96 1.48 13.30 -2.68
CA PRO A 96 2.29 14.48 -2.38
C PRO A 96 3.55 14.08 -1.60
N ASP A 97 4.70 14.60 -2.02
CA ASP A 97 6.01 14.40 -1.39
C ASP A 97 6.48 12.95 -1.26
N GLN A 98 5.86 12.01 -1.99
CA GLN A 98 6.25 10.61 -2.02
C GLN A 98 6.84 10.21 -3.37
N THR A 99 7.92 9.43 -3.34
CA THR A 99 8.50 8.79 -4.52
C THR A 99 8.56 7.28 -4.34
N ASN A 100 8.72 6.56 -5.44
CA ASN A 100 8.82 5.10 -5.47
C ASN A 100 10.19 4.58 -5.03
N GLU A 101 11.16 5.45 -4.76
CA GLU A 101 12.51 5.12 -4.28
C GLU A 101 12.80 5.65 -2.86
N GLN A 102 11.88 6.39 -2.24
CA GLN A 102 12.02 6.80 -0.84
C GLN A 102 11.97 5.58 0.08
N GLN A 103 12.79 5.56 1.14
CA GLN A 103 12.78 4.46 2.10
C GLN A 103 11.46 4.29 2.85
N VAL A 104 10.63 5.34 2.90
CA VAL A 104 9.38 5.34 3.62
C VAL A 104 8.26 5.74 2.67
N LEU A 105 7.23 4.89 2.57
CA LEU A 105 5.96 5.23 1.93
C LEU A 105 4.92 5.50 3.02
N THR A 106 4.42 6.74 3.07
CA THR A 106 3.36 7.15 4.00
C THR A 106 2.08 7.38 3.23
N PHE A 107 1.03 6.64 3.56
CA PHE A 107 -0.28 6.88 2.99
C PHE A 107 -0.92 8.11 3.66
N PRO A 108 -1.68 8.95 2.91
CA PRO A 108 -2.47 10.00 3.52
C PRO A 108 -3.45 9.43 4.54
N ASN A 109 -3.87 10.27 5.48
CA ASN A 109 -4.94 9.89 6.41
C ASN A 109 -6.21 9.56 5.63
N LEU A 110 -6.93 8.52 6.08
CA LEU A 110 -8.26 8.23 5.60
C LEU A 110 -9.19 9.42 5.84
N THR A 111 -10.08 9.67 4.90
CA THR A 111 -11.13 10.70 5.05
C THR A 111 -12.03 10.38 6.24
N GLN A 112 -12.26 9.09 6.48
CA GLN A 112 -12.98 8.56 7.64
C GLN A 112 -12.12 7.49 8.33
N PRO A 113 -11.83 7.62 9.64
CA PRO A 113 -11.07 6.61 10.38
C PRO A 113 -11.72 5.22 10.26
N LEU A 114 -10.92 4.20 9.95
CA LEU A 114 -11.42 2.84 9.75
C LEU A 114 -11.43 2.08 11.07
N ARG A 115 -12.61 1.69 11.56
CA ARG A 115 -12.73 0.85 12.74
C ARG A 115 -12.19 -0.54 12.47
N VAL A 116 -11.31 -1.02 13.35
CA VAL A 116 -10.68 -2.35 13.25
C VAL A 116 -10.67 -3.07 14.59
N ARG A 117 -10.54 -4.40 14.54
CA ARG A 117 -10.36 -5.24 15.72
C ARG A 117 -8.94 -5.79 15.82
N ASN A 118 -8.50 -6.08 17.04
CA ASN A 118 -7.28 -6.85 17.24
C ASN A 118 -7.34 -8.18 16.46
N GLY A 119 -6.27 -8.51 15.74
CA GLY A 119 -6.15 -9.71 14.92
C GLY A 119 -6.79 -9.59 13.53
N GLU A 120 -7.38 -8.45 13.19
CA GLU A 120 -7.92 -8.23 11.85
C GLU A 120 -6.79 -8.20 10.80
N LYS A 121 -7.02 -8.83 9.65
CA LYS A 121 -6.01 -9.00 8.60
C LYS A 121 -6.22 -7.99 7.47
N PHE A 122 -5.14 -7.34 7.08
CA PHE A 122 -5.04 -6.49 5.89
C PHE A 122 -4.06 -7.11 4.91
N ILE A 123 -4.22 -6.80 3.63
CA ILE A 123 -3.43 -7.38 2.55
C ILE A 123 -2.76 -6.27 1.75
N VAL A 124 -1.45 -6.37 1.58
CA VAL A 124 -0.66 -5.49 0.72
C VAL A 124 -0.49 -6.13 -0.65
N TRP A 125 -0.69 -5.34 -1.70
CA TRP A 125 -0.68 -5.76 -3.09
C TRP A 125 0.26 -4.87 -3.90
N TYR A 126 0.82 -5.48 -4.94
CA TYR A 126 1.25 -4.76 -6.13
C TYR A 126 0.10 -4.81 -7.14
N SER A 127 -0.45 -3.67 -7.56
CA SER A 127 -1.85 -3.63 -8.05
C SER A 127 -2.11 -4.34 -9.38
N THR A 128 -1.07 -4.67 -10.14
CA THR A 128 -1.18 -5.53 -11.33
C THR A 128 -1.85 -6.88 -11.03
N HIS A 129 -1.74 -7.39 -9.79
CA HIS A 129 -2.46 -8.60 -9.36
C HIS A 129 -3.94 -8.38 -9.10
N LEU A 130 -4.28 -7.26 -8.48
CA LEU A 130 -5.66 -6.98 -8.10
C LEU A 130 -6.52 -6.67 -9.34
N LEU A 131 -5.92 -6.06 -10.37
CA LEU A 131 -6.64 -5.47 -11.49
C LEU A 131 -6.59 -6.29 -12.80
N ASN A 132 -5.82 -7.39 -12.86
CA ASN A 132 -5.62 -8.24 -14.04
C ASN A 132 -5.65 -7.49 -15.41
N PRO A 133 -4.78 -6.50 -15.66
CA PRO A 133 -4.96 -5.56 -16.79
C PRO A 133 -4.77 -6.11 -18.25
N GLY A 134 -4.77 -7.44 -18.54
CA GLY A 134 -4.38 -8.04 -19.86
C GLY A 134 -2.94 -8.65 -20.05
N PRO A 135 -2.37 -8.81 -21.26
CA PRO A 135 -1.09 -9.54 -21.45
C PRO A 135 0.20 -8.71 -21.22
N HIS A 136 0.12 -7.38 -21.20
CA HIS A 136 1.31 -6.48 -21.20
C HIS A 136 2.07 -6.38 -19.87
N TRP A 137 1.45 -6.73 -18.74
CA TRP A 137 2.03 -6.63 -17.38
C TRP A 137 2.54 -7.96 -16.82
N SER A 138 2.57 -9.01 -17.65
CA SER A 138 3.24 -10.29 -17.37
C SER A 138 4.77 -10.17 -17.16
N LYS A 139 5.31 -8.96 -17.31
CA LYS A 139 6.74 -8.64 -17.10
C LYS A 139 7.05 -8.05 -15.73
N ALA A 140 6.06 -7.88 -14.86
CA ALA A 140 6.34 -7.46 -13.48
C ALA A 140 7.10 -8.57 -12.74
N ASP A 141 8.13 -8.22 -11.98
CA ASP A 141 8.97 -9.16 -11.23
C ASP A 141 9.62 -8.46 -10.03
N GLY A 142 10.14 -9.24 -9.10
CA GLY A 142 10.86 -8.78 -7.94
C GLY A 142 10.12 -8.99 -6.63
N ASN A 143 10.81 -8.63 -5.56
CA ASN A 143 10.37 -8.78 -4.19
C ASN A 143 10.90 -7.61 -3.37
N VAL A 144 10.03 -6.98 -2.59
CA VAL A 144 10.38 -5.92 -1.65
C VAL A 144 9.98 -6.30 -0.24
N CYS A 145 10.90 -6.15 0.70
CA CYS A 145 10.68 -6.41 2.11
C CYS A 145 10.61 -5.09 2.89
N PHE A 146 9.63 -4.97 3.78
CA PHE A 146 9.33 -3.76 4.51
C PHE A 146 8.71 -4.05 5.87
N SER A 147 8.75 -3.07 6.76
CA SER A 147 8.00 -3.09 8.02
C SER A 147 6.74 -2.23 7.89
N VAL A 148 5.67 -2.64 8.56
CA VAL A 148 4.38 -1.94 8.56
C VAL A 148 4.17 -1.24 9.90
N GLU A 149 3.82 0.04 9.85
CA GLU A 149 3.42 0.83 11.01
C GLU A 149 2.04 1.42 10.75
N VAL A 150 1.16 1.29 11.73
CA VAL A 150 -0.25 1.71 11.63
C VAL A 150 -0.47 2.83 12.63
N LEU A 151 -1.01 3.95 12.16
CA LEU A 151 -1.40 5.08 13.01
C LEU A 151 -2.84 4.85 13.50
N PHE A 152 -3.01 4.77 14.82
CA PHE A 152 -4.31 4.59 15.47
C PHE A 152 -4.79 5.88 16.14
N SER A 153 -6.11 6.10 16.16
CA SER A 153 -6.79 6.80 17.24
C SER A 153 -7.46 5.77 18.14
N GLN A 154 -7.12 5.78 19.43
CA GLN A 154 -7.70 4.87 20.41
C GLN A 154 -9.19 5.16 20.61
N VAL A 155 -9.95 4.12 20.93
CA VAL A 155 -11.22 4.25 21.64
C VAL A 155 -10.88 3.93 23.08
N ASP A 156 -11.04 4.89 23.98
CA ASP A 156 -10.89 4.64 25.40
C ASP A 156 -11.80 3.46 25.78
N ALA A 157 -11.25 2.49 26.51
CA ALA A 157 -11.94 1.30 26.96
C ALA A 157 -12.94 1.59 28.10
N ASP A 158 -13.59 2.75 28.09
CA ASP A 158 -14.36 3.28 29.22
C ASP A 158 -15.67 3.98 28.80
N ASP A 159 -16.20 3.70 27.61
CA ASP A 159 -17.54 4.18 27.19
C ASP A 159 -18.49 3.01 26.93
N ASP A 160 -18.59 2.12 27.92
CA ASP A 160 -19.71 1.17 28.08
C ASP A 160 -20.71 1.74 29.11
N HIS A 161 -20.91 3.06 29.10
CA HIS A 161 -22.02 3.71 29.78
C HIS A 161 -23.12 4.01 28.76
N ASP A 162 -24.06 3.07 28.62
CA ASP A 162 -25.36 3.33 28.02
C ASP A 162 -26.08 4.43 28.83
N PRO A 163 -26.24 5.66 28.30
CA PRO A 163 -26.92 6.73 29.01
C PRO A 163 -28.45 6.56 29.03
N PHE A 164 -28.98 5.48 28.46
CA PHE A 164 -30.42 5.19 28.37
C PHE A 164 -30.91 4.04 29.27
N LEU A 165 -30.02 3.46 30.09
CA LEU A 165 -30.41 2.56 31.18
C LEU A 165 -30.52 3.32 32.52
N ARG A 166 -31.53 4.18 32.64
CA ARG A 166 -32.19 4.55 33.92
C ARG A 166 -33.65 4.86 33.72
#